data_AF-A0A9P5GJ11-F1
#
_entry.id   AF-A0A9P5GJ11-F1
#
_cell.length_a   1.000
_cell.length_b   1.000
_cell.length_c   1.000
_cell.angle_alpha   90.00
_cell.angle_beta   90.00
_cell.angle_gamma   90.00
#
_symmetry.space_group_name_H-M   'P 1'
#
loop_
_entity.id
_entity.type
_entity.pdbx_description
1 polymer ?
#
loop_
_entity_poly.entity_id
_entity_poly.type
_entity_poly.pdbx_seq_one_letter_code
_entity_poly.pdbx_strand_id
1 'polypeptide(L)'
;MYLHPAARQDLENPLGLPIYECWFCPTNWIGFSGLLYHLEEGRCVKRDRIRTLAFETPEYGFYGNKLTDQNPFFCFQCRTQFPQVSHLYHHVEQNPSCSYLLNPSECLGALRDFYVEYYECPGSDYVSY
;
A
#
# COMPACT_ATOMS: atom_id res chain seq x y z
N MET A 1 19.91 9.58 -12.78
CA MET A 1 18.55 9.32 -12.27
C MET A 1 18.40 7.82 -12.21
N TYR A 2 18.64 7.23 -11.04
CA TYR A 2 18.42 5.80 -10.87
C TYR A 2 16.93 5.60 -10.62
N LEU A 3 16.20 5.18 -11.65
CA LEU A 3 14.89 4.56 -11.48
C LEU A 3 15.15 3.19 -10.85
N HIS A 4 15.40 3.18 -9.55
CA HIS A 4 15.28 1.95 -8.78
C HIS A 4 13.78 1.68 -8.67
N PRO A 5 13.26 0.56 -9.17
CA PRO A 5 11.88 0.22 -8.88
C PRO A 5 11.74 0.13 -7.36
N ALA A 6 10.70 0.76 -6.80
CA ALA A 6 10.41 0.68 -5.37
C ALA A 6 10.29 -0.77 -4.84
N ALA A 7 10.20 -1.75 -5.74
CA ALA A 7 10.15 -3.19 -5.45
C ALA A 7 11.26 -3.96 -6.19
N ARG A 8 11.89 -4.93 -5.49
CA ARG A 8 12.78 -5.94 -6.07
C ARG A 8 12.33 -7.35 -5.70
N GLN A 9 12.53 -8.31 -6.59
CA GLN A 9 12.28 -9.72 -6.28
C GLN A 9 13.47 -10.31 -5.52
N ASP A 10 13.20 -11.06 -4.46
CA ASP A 10 14.17 -11.91 -3.78
C ASP A 10 13.68 -13.36 -3.84
N LEU A 11 14.47 -14.22 -4.49
CA LEU A 11 14.13 -15.63 -4.70
C LEU A 11 14.27 -16.46 -3.41
N GLU A 12 15.02 -15.96 -2.43
CA GLU A 12 15.20 -16.60 -1.12
C GLU A 12 14.10 -16.18 -0.13
N ASN A 13 13.23 -15.23 -0.49
CA ASN A 13 12.11 -14.83 0.36
C ASN A 13 11.08 -15.97 0.47
N PRO A 14 10.85 -16.54 1.66
CA PRO A 14 9.92 -17.64 1.84
C PRO A 14 8.45 -17.27 1.55
N LEU A 15 8.12 -15.98 1.53
CA LEU A 15 6.78 -15.49 1.20
C LEU A 15 6.57 -15.28 -0.30
N GLY A 16 7.63 -15.31 -1.12
CA GLY A 16 7.57 -15.07 -2.57
C GLY A 16 7.10 -13.66 -2.98
N LEU A 17 6.88 -12.76 -2.01
CA LEU A 17 6.46 -11.38 -2.25
C LEU A 17 7.65 -10.48 -2.62
N PRO A 18 7.43 -9.38 -3.36
CA PRO A 18 8.49 -8.40 -3.61
C PRO A 18 8.98 -7.75 -2.32
N ILE A 19 10.26 -7.35 -2.30
CA ILE A 19 10.84 -6.52 -1.25
C ILE A 19 10.74 -5.07 -1.68
N TYR A 20 10.12 -4.24 -0.85
CA TYR A 20 9.95 -2.82 -1.08
C TYR A 20 10.93 -1.98 -0.25
N GLU A 21 11.54 -0.99 -0.88
CA GLU A 21 12.35 0.04 -0.22
C GLU A 21 11.45 1.20 0.23
N CYS A 22 11.67 1.71 1.45
CA CYS A 22 10.96 2.93 1.88
C CYS A 22 11.52 4.16 1.16
N TRP A 23 10.65 5.02 0.63
CA TRP A 23 11.05 6.24 -0.07
C TRP A 23 11.76 7.29 0.80
N PHE A 24 11.65 7.19 2.12
CA PHE A 24 12.09 8.24 3.05
C PHE A 24 13.09 7.77 4.10
N CYS A 25 13.42 6.47 4.15
CA CYS A 25 14.40 5.92 5.08
C CYS A 25 15.02 4.63 4.53
N PRO A 26 16.18 4.18 5.02
CA PRO A 26 16.93 3.05 4.44
C PRO A 26 16.37 1.66 4.81
N THR A 27 15.08 1.55 5.14
CA THR A 27 14.45 0.27 5.54
C THR A 27 13.83 -0.45 4.35
N ASN A 28 13.76 -1.78 4.46
CA ASN A 28 13.21 -2.67 3.45
C ASN A 28 12.08 -3.50 4.08
N TRP A 29 11.05 -3.80 3.30
CA TRP A 29 9.83 -4.46 3.78
C TRP A 29 9.38 -5.55 2.79
N ILE A 30 9.00 -6.72 3.31
CA ILE A 30 8.47 -7.80 2.48
C ILE A 30 7.00 -7.54 2.21
N GLY A 31 6.61 -7.55 0.93
CA GLY A 31 5.26 -7.22 0.49
C GLY A 31 4.96 -5.73 0.54
N PHE A 32 3.93 -5.33 -0.19
CA PHE A 32 3.50 -3.94 -0.18
C PHE A 32 2.79 -3.62 1.15
N SER A 33 2.11 -4.61 1.73
CA SER A 33 1.51 -4.48 3.07
C SER A 33 2.52 -4.07 4.14
N GLY A 34 3.73 -4.63 4.11
CA GLY A 34 4.81 -4.30 5.05
C GLY A 34 5.29 -2.85 4.91
N LEU A 35 5.47 -2.38 3.67
CA LEU A 35 5.81 -0.99 3.40
C LEU A 35 4.70 -0.04 3.89
N LEU A 36 3.44 -0.34 3.57
CA LEU A 36 2.31 0.48 4.00
C LEU A 36 2.18 0.52 5.53
N TYR A 37 2.37 -0.61 6.21
CA TYR A 37 2.33 -0.67 7.67
C TYR A 37 3.36 0.30 8.27
N HIS A 38 4.59 0.27 7.75
CA HIS A 38 5.65 1.18 8.15
C HIS A 38 5.28 2.66 7.94
N LEU A 39 4.68 2.99 6.80
CA LEU A 39 4.28 4.36 6.48
C LEU A 39 3.11 4.82 7.37
N GLU A 40 2.15 3.95 7.66
CA GLU A 40 1.01 4.21 8.55
C GLU A 40 1.43 4.49 10.01
N GLU A 41 2.62 4.05 10.47
CA GLU A 41 3.16 4.42 11.79
C GLU A 41 3.42 5.93 11.94
N GLY A 42 3.54 6.65 10.83
CA GLY A 42 3.68 8.10 10.82
C GLY A 42 5.10 8.62 11.09
N ARG A 43 6.13 7.76 10.96
CA ARG A 43 7.54 8.15 11.13
C ARG A 43 8.12 8.83 9.89
N CYS A 44 7.78 8.30 8.72
CA CYS A 44 8.34 8.68 7.42
C CYS A 44 7.37 9.54 6.59
N VAL A 45 6.08 9.34 6.77
CA VAL A 45 5.00 10.17 6.22
C VAL A 45 4.12 10.65 7.37
N LYS A 46 3.32 11.70 7.15
CA LYS A 46 2.36 12.15 8.17
C LYS A 46 1.38 11.03 8.52
N ARG A 47 0.97 10.97 9.80
CA ARG A 47 -0.10 10.06 10.23
C ARG A 47 -1.35 10.26 9.38
N ASP A 48 -2.05 9.16 9.12
CA ASP A 48 -3.22 9.08 8.23
C ASP A 48 -2.94 9.44 6.76
N ARG A 49 -1.71 9.78 6.34
CA ARG A 49 -1.47 10.19 4.95
C ARG A 49 -1.82 9.08 3.95
N ILE A 50 -1.32 7.87 4.20
CA ILE A 50 -1.64 6.68 3.42
C ILE A 50 -3.15 6.46 3.34
N ARG A 51 -3.84 6.59 4.49
CA ARG A 51 -5.30 6.49 4.57
C ARG A 51 -6.00 7.53 3.69
N THR A 52 -5.61 8.80 3.79
CA THR A 52 -6.22 9.89 3.01
C THR A 52 -6.00 9.72 1.51
N LEU A 53 -4.78 9.36 1.11
CA LEU A 53 -4.41 9.11 -0.29
C LEU A 53 -5.26 8.00 -0.93
N ALA A 54 -5.59 6.93 -0.19
CA ALA A 54 -6.48 5.88 -0.68
C ALA A 54 -7.90 6.41 -1.05
N PHE A 55 -8.34 7.51 -0.44
CA PHE A 55 -9.63 8.14 -0.76
C PHE A 55 -9.50 9.26 -1.81
N GLU A 56 -8.28 9.61 -2.21
CA GLU A 56 -8.02 10.58 -3.28
C GLU A 56 -8.05 9.91 -4.67
N THR A 57 -7.99 8.57 -4.75
CA THR A 57 -8.07 7.85 -6.04
C THR A 57 -9.53 7.64 -6.47
N PRO A 58 -9.87 7.73 -7.78
CA PRO A 58 -11.22 7.45 -8.28
C PRO A 58 -11.75 6.05 -7.94
N GLU A 59 -10.84 5.08 -7.76
CA GLU A 59 -11.14 3.68 -7.52
C GLU A 59 -11.53 3.38 -6.06
N TYR A 60 -11.52 4.37 -5.15
CA TYR A 60 -11.78 4.14 -3.73
C TYR A 60 -13.11 3.40 -3.48
N GLY A 61 -14.12 3.59 -4.34
CA GLY A 61 -15.40 2.87 -4.23
C GLY A 61 -15.30 1.34 -4.28
N PHE A 62 -14.17 0.79 -4.75
CA PHE A 62 -13.92 -0.65 -4.81
C PHE A 62 -13.30 -1.24 -3.54
N TYR A 63 -12.72 -0.40 -2.67
CA TYR A 63 -12.01 -0.87 -1.47
C TYR A 63 -12.23 0.01 -0.24
N GLY A 64 -13.03 1.07 -0.34
CA GLY A 64 -13.24 2.09 0.68
C GLY A 64 -14.72 2.46 0.85
N ASN A 65 -15.14 2.68 2.10
CA ASN A 65 -16.46 3.19 2.48
C ASN A 65 -16.37 4.71 2.73
N LYS A 66 -16.48 5.16 3.99
CA LYS A 66 -16.24 6.56 4.36
C LYS A 66 -14.91 6.65 5.10
N LEU A 67 -14.12 7.67 4.78
CA LEU A 67 -12.83 7.93 5.44
C LEU A 67 -12.94 8.01 6.98
N THR A 68 -14.08 8.47 7.49
CA THR A 68 -14.36 8.63 8.92
C THR A 68 -14.78 7.33 9.63
N ASP A 69 -14.97 6.23 8.90
CA ASP A 69 -15.37 4.96 9.50
C ASP A 69 -14.22 4.31 10.27
N GLN A 70 -14.54 3.53 11.31
CA GLN A 70 -13.53 2.80 12.09
C GLN A 70 -12.78 1.77 11.22
N ASN A 71 -13.50 1.11 10.32
CA ASN A 71 -12.97 0.17 9.33
C ASN A 71 -13.33 0.67 7.92
N PRO A 72 -12.64 1.71 7.43
CA PRO A 72 -13.02 2.37 6.20
C PRO A 72 -12.67 1.53 4.98
N PHE A 73 -11.78 0.54 5.10
CA PHE A 73 -11.33 -0.29 3.99
C PHE A 73 -12.01 -1.65 3.96
N PHE A 74 -12.20 -2.23 2.79
CA PHE A 74 -12.71 -3.59 2.64
C PHE A 74 -12.12 -4.31 1.44
N CYS A 75 -12.06 -5.65 1.51
CA CYS A 75 -11.70 -6.49 0.38
C CYS A 75 -12.90 -6.61 -0.57
N PHE A 76 -12.72 -6.23 -1.83
CA PHE A 76 -13.81 -6.27 -2.82
C PHE A 76 -14.41 -7.67 -3.00
N GLN A 77 -13.55 -8.69 -2.95
CA GLN A 77 -13.93 -10.08 -3.19
C GLN A 77 -14.70 -10.70 -2.01
N CYS A 78 -14.15 -10.62 -0.80
CA CYS A 78 -14.71 -11.31 0.37
C CYS A 78 -15.47 -10.40 1.35
N ARG A 79 -15.47 -9.08 1.11
CA ARG A 79 -16.14 -8.04 1.91
C ARG A 79 -15.65 -7.89 3.35
N THR A 80 -14.57 -8.55 3.74
CA THR A 80 -13.92 -8.34 5.04
C THR A 80 -13.42 -6.89 5.15
N GLN A 81 -13.61 -6.26 6.32
CA GLN A 81 -13.29 -4.86 6.56
C GLN A 81 -12.03 -4.70 7.42
N PHE A 82 -11.30 -3.60 7.21
CA PHE A 82 -10.02 -3.31 7.83
C PHE A 82 -9.90 -1.84 8.25
N PRO A 83 -9.20 -1.55 9.37
CA PRO A 83 -8.98 -0.18 9.83
C PRO A 83 -7.90 0.56 9.04
N GLN A 84 -6.99 -0.18 8.40
CA GLN A 84 -5.77 0.32 7.77
C GLN A 84 -5.60 -0.29 6.37
N VAL A 85 -4.92 0.42 5.47
CA VAL A 85 -4.68 -0.04 4.10
C VAL A 85 -3.70 -1.21 4.12
N SER A 86 -2.67 -1.16 4.97
CA SER A 86 -1.72 -2.26 5.15
C SER A 86 -2.41 -3.58 5.48
N HIS A 87 -3.42 -3.56 6.35
CA HIS A 87 -4.17 -4.76 6.74
C HIS A 87 -4.99 -5.32 5.57
N LEU A 88 -5.55 -4.47 4.72
CA LEU A 88 -6.23 -4.89 3.50
C LEU A 88 -5.25 -5.56 2.52
N TYR A 89 -4.08 -4.96 2.28
CA TYR A 89 -3.06 -5.59 1.43
C TYR A 89 -2.54 -6.90 2.01
N HIS A 90 -2.28 -6.95 3.32
CA HIS A 90 -1.83 -8.16 4.00
C HIS A 90 -2.84 -9.28 3.83
N HIS A 91 -4.14 -8.97 4.00
CA HIS A 91 -5.20 -9.93 3.73
C HIS A 91 -5.12 -10.45 2.30
N VAL A 92 -5.03 -9.59 1.30
CA VAL A 92 -5.05 -10.01 -0.11
C VAL A 92 -3.78 -10.78 -0.51
N GLU A 93 -2.61 -10.40 0.01
CA GLU A 93 -1.34 -11.09 -0.22
C GLU A 93 -1.34 -12.52 0.35
N GLN A 94 -2.04 -12.75 1.47
CA GLN A 94 -2.08 -14.06 2.13
C GLN A 94 -3.27 -14.95 1.73
N ASN A 95 -4.24 -14.41 0.98
CA ASN A 95 -5.47 -15.13 0.63
C ASN A 95 -5.53 -15.40 -0.89
N PRO A 96 -5.26 -16.64 -1.36
CA PRO A 96 -5.25 -16.97 -2.79
C PRO A 96 -6.54 -16.65 -3.53
N SER A 97 -7.69 -16.71 -2.86
CA SER A 97 -8.98 -16.35 -3.47
C SER A 97 -9.17 -14.85 -3.71
N CYS A 98 -8.36 -14.01 -3.05
CA CYS A 98 -8.42 -12.55 -3.17
C CYS A 98 -7.22 -11.97 -3.91
N SER A 99 -6.09 -12.70 -3.98
CA SER A 99 -4.79 -12.21 -4.47
C SER A 99 -4.83 -11.60 -5.88
N TYR A 100 -5.78 -12.01 -6.73
CA TYR A 100 -5.97 -11.43 -8.05
C TYR A 100 -6.22 -9.91 -8.01
N LEU A 101 -6.75 -9.36 -6.91
CA LEU A 101 -6.97 -7.93 -6.73
C LEU A 101 -5.68 -7.09 -6.77
N LEU A 102 -4.50 -7.72 -6.62
CA LEU A 102 -3.18 -7.07 -6.73
C LEU A 102 -2.68 -6.91 -8.17
N ASN A 103 -3.39 -7.50 -9.15
CA ASN A 103 -3.06 -7.34 -10.56
C ASN A 103 -3.21 -5.86 -10.96
N PRO A 104 -2.34 -5.32 -11.85
CA PRO A 104 -2.39 -3.90 -12.23
C PRO A 104 -3.74 -3.40 -12.76
N SER A 105 -4.55 -4.28 -13.35
CA SER A 105 -5.89 -3.95 -13.87
C SER A 105 -6.99 -3.93 -12.79
N GLU A 106 -6.68 -4.39 -11.58
CA GLU A 106 -7.63 -4.52 -10.48
C GLU A 106 -7.45 -3.39 -9.45
N CYS A 107 -8.44 -3.23 -8.57
CA CYS A 107 -8.53 -2.04 -7.73
C CYS A 107 -7.34 -1.83 -6.78
N LEU A 108 -6.74 -2.90 -6.23
CA LEU A 108 -5.57 -2.77 -5.36
C LEU A 108 -4.27 -2.70 -6.17
N GLY A 109 -4.20 -3.27 -7.38
CA GLY A 109 -3.10 -2.99 -8.29
C GLY A 109 -3.03 -1.51 -8.67
N ALA A 110 -4.16 -0.92 -9.06
CA ALA A 110 -4.26 0.50 -9.38
C ALA A 110 -3.90 1.41 -8.20
N LEU A 111 -4.39 1.10 -6.98
CA LEU A 111 -4.03 1.85 -5.78
C LEU A 111 -2.53 1.76 -5.45
N ARG A 112 -1.92 0.58 -5.60
CA ARG A 112 -0.46 0.42 -5.41
C ARG A 112 0.29 1.32 -6.37
N ASP A 113 -0.07 1.27 -7.65
CA ASP A 113 0.62 2.03 -8.69
C ASP A 113 0.46 3.54 -8.45
N PHE A 114 -0.72 3.99 -7.99
CA PHE A 114 -0.93 5.37 -7.53
C PHE A 114 0.02 5.79 -6.40
N TYR A 115 0.20 4.97 -5.36
CA TYR A 115 1.15 5.29 -4.29
C TYR A 115 2.59 5.38 -4.78
N VAL A 116 2.99 4.45 -5.67
CA VAL A 116 4.32 4.43 -6.26
C VAL A 116 4.55 5.72 -7.06
N GLU A 117 3.63 6.07 -7.95
CA GLU A 117 3.71 7.31 -8.73
C GLU A 117 3.72 8.56 -7.83
N TYR A 118 2.91 8.57 -6.78
CA TYR A 118 2.78 9.69 -5.85
C TYR A 118 4.09 9.97 -5.07
N TYR A 119 4.82 8.91 -4.68
CA TYR A 119 6.03 9.05 -3.87
C TYR A 119 7.34 9.00 -4.67
N GLU A 120 7.35 8.41 -5.88
CA GLU A 120 8.49 8.51 -6.79
C GLU A 120 8.59 9.90 -7.46
N CYS A 121 7.49 10.64 -7.55
CA CYS A 121 7.50 12.03 -8.02
C CYS A 121 7.98 12.99 -6.90
N PRO A 122 9.10 13.74 -7.06
CA PRO A 122 9.68 14.50 -5.96
C PRO A 122 8.78 15.64 -5.44
N GLY A 123 8.52 15.67 -4.13
CA GLY A 123 8.09 16.89 -3.42
C GLY A 123 6.81 16.83 -2.58
N SER A 124 6.20 15.67 -2.35
CA SER A 124 4.83 15.63 -1.82
C SER A 124 4.68 15.61 -0.29
N ASP A 125 5.51 14.91 0.48
CA ASP A 125 5.17 14.63 1.90
C ASP A 125 6.35 14.43 2.90
N TYR A 126 7.56 14.88 2.56
CA TYR A 126 8.73 14.69 3.44
C TYR A 126 8.52 15.33 4.83
N VAL A 127 8.62 14.53 5.90
CA VAL A 127 8.63 15.03 7.29
C VAL A 127 10.07 15.34 7.69
N SER A 128 10.46 16.61 7.67
CA SER A 128 11.73 17.06 8.25
C SER A 128 11.59 17.20 9.76
N TYR A 129 12.44 16.52 10.53
CA TYR A 129 12.62 16.76 11.97
C TYR A 129 13.57 17.93 12.22
#